data_AF-A0A812INT4-F1
#
_entry.id   AF-A0A812INT4-F1
#
_cell.length_a   1.000
_cell.length_b   1.000
_cell.length_c   1.000
_cell.angle_alpha   90.00
_cell.angle_beta   90.00
_cell.angle_gamma   90.00
#
_symmetry.space_group_name_H-M   'P 1'
#
loop_
_entity.id
_entity.type
_entity.pdbx_description
1 polymer ?
#
loop_
_entity_poly.entity_id
_entity_poly.type
_entity_poly.pdbx_seq_one_letter_code
_entity_poly.pdbx_strand_id
1 'polypeptide(L)'
;ATRPEIIRGIPVHRALRVLRAAWLRGGIGEPYSSAVVTSQMDEFWSHSWQTPPYMKYACVLYLNNALPAFLLGVLFASVAAILYTAGILPEVYGFRIDILSAWCVPAGVFGYYAGLLLWQRPKLVFLDAACIDQTHSLHKAEGLVSMGAFLKQSKSMIVLFHKSYTSRLWCVFELAAFLHSQSGRKADLVVYPVSVGPVFLTGHLGVSLLMALFVFTPSDLEYMPWGLLFLVALCFPSLAILGYAMIVHCQSTDEIHQQICNFTVERSSCGCCALNHVSQTGEPIACDRQIICRCIMAWFGSLESFEDHVRGKVRAMLVQQLMQDAFSYWHMVQVMSPVMFSHLDIVASRAREYGWFSAYTLGVLILIVRDCFVVLPNMVLVQLQLAYRLRKICDTGLKRLLFSFLLVLGGVLMYLASRVVVTVC
;
A
#
# COMPACT_ATOMS: atom_id res chain seq x y z
N ALA A 1 24.81 7.14 19.43
CA ALA A 1 25.39 5.96 18.76
C ALA A 1 26.65 5.60 19.50
N THR A 2 27.04 4.32 19.57
CA THR A 2 28.33 3.94 20.19
C THR A 2 29.53 4.42 19.38
N ARG A 3 29.37 4.59 18.06
CA ARG A 3 30.29 5.29 17.15
C ARG A 3 29.53 5.86 15.93
N PRO A 4 30.02 6.90 15.24
CA PRO A 4 29.33 7.50 14.09
C PRO A 4 29.08 6.52 12.93
N GLU A 5 29.98 5.57 12.70
CA GLU A 5 29.97 4.65 11.56
C GLU A 5 28.85 3.59 11.64
N ILE A 6 28.25 3.40 12.83
CA ILE A 6 27.12 2.49 13.02
C ILE A 6 25.87 3.01 12.34
N ILE A 7 25.73 4.33 12.21
CA ILE A 7 24.55 4.91 11.60
C ILE A 7 24.64 4.71 10.11
N ARG A 8 23.94 3.69 9.62
CA ARG A 8 23.87 3.36 8.21
C ARG A 8 22.43 3.40 7.72
N GLY A 9 22.25 3.95 6.53
CA GLY A 9 20.98 3.94 5.79
C GLY A 9 21.13 3.18 4.48
N ILE A 10 20.04 2.61 3.97
CA ILE A 10 20.00 1.93 2.68
C ILE A 10 19.11 2.71 1.71
N PRO A 11 19.52 2.94 0.44
CA PRO A 11 18.63 3.53 -0.55
C PRO A 11 17.38 2.66 -0.80
N VAL A 12 16.21 3.27 -0.94
CA VAL A 12 14.92 2.56 -1.12
C VAL A 12 14.98 1.49 -2.22
N HIS A 13 15.57 1.81 -3.38
CA HIS A 13 15.68 0.85 -4.48
C HIS A 13 16.53 -0.40 -4.13
N ARG A 14 17.52 -0.27 -3.24
CA ARG A 14 18.29 -1.41 -2.72
C ARG A 14 17.50 -2.15 -1.65
N ALA A 15 16.81 -1.44 -0.76
CA ALA A 15 15.94 -2.05 0.24
C ALA A 15 14.83 -2.91 -0.41
N LEU A 16 14.23 -2.44 -1.50
CA LEU A 16 13.28 -3.20 -2.31
C LEU A 16 13.90 -4.48 -2.90
N ARG A 17 15.17 -4.45 -3.33
CA ARG A 17 15.88 -5.65 -3.80
C ARG A 17 16.09 -6.66 -2.67
N VAL A 18 16.40 -6.19 -1.46
CA VAL A 18 16.54 -7.05 -0.26
C VAL A 18 15.22 -7.72 0.08
N LEU A 19 14.13 -6.95 0.15
CA LEU A 19 12.78 -7.49 0.41
C LEU A 19 12.33 -8.47 -0.68
N ARG A 20 12.63 -8.17 -1.95
CA ARG A 20 12.36 -9.08 -3.07
C ARG A 20 13.16 -10.37 -2.99
N ALA A 21 14.43 -10.31 -2.61
CA ALA A 21 15.26 -11.50 -2.40
C ALA A 21 14.71 -12.36 -1.25
N ALA A 22 14.31 -11.74 -0.13
CA ALA A 22 13.68 -12.43 0.98
C ALA A 22 12.39 -13.15 0.56
N TRP A 23 11.60 -12.53 -0.32
CA TRP A 23 10.40 -13.16 -0.88
C TRP A 23 10.73 -14.32 -1.84
N LEU A 24 11.54 -14.08 -2.87
CA LEU A 24 11.75 -15.05 -3.94
C LEU A 24 12.73 -16.17 -3.60
N ARG A 25 13.67 -15.92 -2.69
CA ARG A 25 14.78 -16.84 -2.37
C ARG A 25 14.75 -17.32 -0.92
N GLY A 26 13.79 -16.87 -0.11
CA GLY A 26 13.66 -17.25 1.31
C GLY A 26 14.77 -16.70 2.22
N GLY A 27 15.63 -15.78 1.74
CA GLY A 27 16.74 -15.23 2.51
C GLY A 27 17.12 -13.81 2.07
N ILE A 28 17.68 -13.03 3.01
CA ILE A 28 18.03 -11.61 2.82
C ILE A 28 19.46 -11.39 2.25
N GLY A 29 20.30 -12.43 2.14
CA GLY A 29 21.70 -12.32 1.71
C GLY A 29 22.56 -11.54 2.71
N GLU A 30 23.59 -10.83 2.23
CA GLU A 30 24.41 -9.88 3.01
C GLU A 30 24.08 -8.42 2.66
N PRO A 31 22.90 -7.91 3.05
CA PRO A 31 22.44 -6.58 2.67
C PRO A 31 23.24 -5.45 3.35
N TYR A 32 23.99 -5.75 4.42
CA TYR A 32 24.78 -4.80 5.18
C TYR A 32 25.84 -4.07 4.35
N SER A 33 26.42 -4.74 3.36
CA SER A 33 27.36 -4.15 2.40
C SER A 33 26.73 -3.04 1.56
N SER A 34 25.41 -3.09 1.35
CA SER A 34 24.67 -2.14 0.53
C SER A 34 24.23 -0.88 1.28
N ALA A 35 24.30 -0.87 2.62
CA ALA A 35 24.01 0.27 3.46
C ALA A 35 25.21 1.25 3.48
N VAL A 36 24.94 2.54 3.61
CA VAL A 36 25.95 3.61 3.57
C VAL A 36 25.93 4.35 4.90
N VAL A 37 27.10 4.66 5.45
CA VAL A 37 27.24 5.48 6.66
C VAL A 37 26.61 6.85 6.41
N THR A 38 25.81 7.33 7.34
CA THR A 38 25.08 8.59 7.21
C THR A 38 24.92 9.26 8.57
N SER A 39 24.76 10.59 8.59
CA SER A 39 24.39 11.34 9.79
C SER A 39 22.87 11.45 9.97
N GLN A 40 22.10 11.26 8.90
CA GLN A 40 20.65 11.43 8.88
C GLN A 40 20.00 10.47 7.89
N MET A 41 18.78 10.03 8.20
CA MET A 41 17.96 9.20 7.32
C MET A 41 16.64 9.89 7.03
N ASP A 42 16.09 9.67 5.84
CA ASP A 42 14.81 10.26 5.47
C ASP A 42 13.66 9.57 6.20
N GLU A 43 13.75 8.25 6.44
CA GLU A 43 12.62 7.47 6.94
C GLU A 43 13.10 6.22 7.70
N PHE A 44 12.43 5.90 8.81
CA PHE A 44 12.63 4.67 9.57
C PHE A 44 11.55 3.65 9.22
N TRP A 45 11.92 2.44 8.76
CA TRP A 45 10.94 1.39 8.45
C TRP A 45 10.84 0.38 9.59
N SER A 46 9.83 0.55 10.45
CA SER A 46 9.51 -0.41 11.50
C SER A 46 8.57 -1.48 10.99
N HIS A 47 8.87 -2.75 11.29
CA HIS A 47 8.07 -3.87 10.80
C HIS A 47 8.26 -5.14 11.63
N SER A 48 7.32 -6.09 11.54
CA SER A 48 7.48 -7.41 12.17
C SER A 48 8.18 -8.39 11.24
N TRP A 49 9.20 -9.09 11.74
CA TRP A 49 9.87 -10.17 10.97
C TRP A 49 8.93 -11.32 10.61
N GLN A 50 7.86 -11.54 11.39
CA GLN A 50 6.88 -12.60 11.14
C GLN A 50 5.94 -12.28 9.96
N THR A 51 5.90 -11.04 9.51
CA THR A 51 5.10 -10.67 8.35
C THR A 51 5.66 -11.31 7.08
N PRO A 52 4.81 -11.91 6.22
CA PRO A 52 5.26 -12.49 4.96
C PRO A 52 6.07 -11.49 4.11
N PRO A 53 7.24 -11.87 3.57
CA PRO A 53 8.10 -10.97 2.82
C PRO A 53 7.42 -10.32 1.61
N TYR A 54 6.56 -11.05 0.90
CA TYR A 54 5.86 -10.53 -0.28
C TYR A 54 4.93 -9.36 0.08
N MET A 55 4.28 -9.40 1.25
CA MET A 55 3.41 -8.31 1.70
C MET A 55 4.22 -7.06 2.02
N LYS A 56 5.37 -7.21 2.68
CA LYS A 56 6.31 -6.10 2.93
C LYS A 56 6.79 -5.49 1.62
N TYR A 57 7.26 -6.34 0.70
CA TYR A 57 7.73 -5.92 -0.62
C TYR A 57 6.65 -5.15 -1.38
N ALA A 58 5.46 -5.74 -1.54
CA ALA A 58 4.36 -5.12 -2.26
C ALA A 58 3.90 -3.79 -1.63
N CYS A 59 3.81 -3.73 -0.30
CA CYS A 59 3.45 -2.52 0.43
C CYS A 59 4.50 -1.41 0.24
N VAL A 60 5.77 -1.71 0.49
CA VAL A 60 6.85 -0.74 0.32
C VAL A 60 6.98 -0.28 -1.14
N LEU A 61 6.87 -1.20 -2.10
CA LEU A 61 6.90 -0.89 -3.53
C LEU A 61 5.80 0.10 -3.89
N TYR A 62 4.56 -0.18 -3.45
CA TYR A 62 3.42 0.70 -3.71
C TYR A 62 3.62 2.07 -3.06
N LEU A 63 3.90 2.13 -1.75
CA LEU A 63 4.04 3.40 -1.02
C LEU A 63 5.12 4.32 -1.62
N ASN A 64 6.21 3.74 -2.11
CA ASN A 64 7.29 4.51 -2.69
C ASN A 64 7.06 4.84 -4.17
N ASN A 65 6.46 3.95 -4.97
CA ASN A 65 6.47 4.08 -6.42
C ASN A 65 5.10 4.33 -7.06
N ALA A 66 3.98 4.24 -6.33
CA ALA A 66 2.64 4.35 -6.92
C ALA A 66 2.33 5.73 -7.52
N LEU A 67 2.75 6.83 -6.89
CA LEU A 67 2.56 8.17 -7.47
C LEU A 67 3.35 8.38 -8.78
N PRO A 68 4.67 8.10 -8.84
CA PRO A 68 5.41 8.13 -10.10
C PRO A 68 4.84 7.18 -11.15
N ALA A 69 4.42 5.97 -10.75
CA ALA A 69 3.74 5.02 -11.62
C ALA A 69 2.48 5.62 -12.23
N PHE A 70 1.61 6.22 -11.40
CA PHE A 70 0.43 6.92 -11.86
C PHE A 70 0.76 8.01 -12.89
N LEU A 71 1.70 8.90 -12.57
CA LEU A 71 2.09 10.00 -13.47
C LEU A 71 2.65 9.49 -14.81
N LEU A 72 3.48 8.43 -14.79
CA LEU A 72 3.99 7.79 -15.99
C LEU A 72 2.87 7.10 -16.78
N GLY A 73 1.91 6.46 -16.11
CA GLY A 73 0.73 5.89 -16.75
C GLY A 73 -0.10 6.95 -17.47
N VAL A 74 -0.37 8.09 -16.81
CA VAL A 74 -1.06 9.23 -17.45
C VAL A 74 -0.28 9.70 -18.68
N LEU A 75 1.03 9.93 -18.53
CA LEU A 75 1.89 10.39 -19.61
C LEU A 75 1.84 9.46 -20.83
N PHE A 76 2.01 8.16 -20.63
CA PHE A 76 1.99 7.19 -21.72
C PHE A 76 0.62 7.10 -22.38
N ALA A 77 -0.46 7.12 -21.61
CA ALA A 77 -1.82 7.14 -22.16
C ALA A 77 -2.08 8.42 -22.98
N SER A 78 -1.66 9.59 -22.50
CA SER A 78 -1.79 10.86 -23.23
C SER A 78 -0.95 10.89 -24.51
N VAL A 79 0.27 10.35 -24.48
CA VAL A 79 1.10 10.21 -25.69
C VAL A 79 0.42 9.31 -26.71
N ALA A 80 -0.15 8.18 -26.27
CA ALA A 80 -0.91 7.30 -27.16
C ALA A 80 -2.12 8.03 -27.79
N ALA A 81 -2.89 8.81 -27.00
CA ALA A 81 -3.99 9.62 -27.52
C ALA A 81 -3.53 10.62 -28.60
N ILE A 82 -2.41 11.31 -28.37
CA ILE A 82 -1.84 12.27 -29.32
C ILE A 82 -1.37 11.57 -30.61
N LEU A 83 -0.64 10.45 -30.49
CA LEU A 83 -0.17 9.71 -31.65
C LEU A 83 -1.33 9.12 -32.46
N TYR A 84 -2.40 8.68 -31.80
CA TYR A 84 -3.62 8.23 -32.47
C TYR A 84 -4.33 9.36 -33.22
N THR A 85 -4.54 10.51 -32.56
CA THR A 85 -5.18 11.68 -33.20
C THR A 85 -4.37 12.25 -34.37
N ALA A 86 -3.04 12.12 -34.32
CA ALA A 86 -2.13 12.48 -35.42
C ALA A 86 -2.13 11.47 -36.58
N GLY A 87 -2.87 10.35 -36.48
CA GLY A 87 -2.92 9.30 -37.50
C GLY A 87 -1.67 8.41 -37.56
N ILE A 88 -0.80 8.45 -36.54
CA ILE A 88 0.42 7.63 -36.46
C ILE A 88 0.09 6.24 -35.93
N LEU A 89 -0.74 6.15 -34.89
CA LEU A 89 -1.23 4.86 -34.41
C LEU A 89 -2.43 4.42 -35.25
N PRO A 90 -2.51 3.13 -35.62
CA PRO A 90 -3.57 2.65 -36.46
C PRO A 90 -4.90 2.70 -35.72
N GLU A 91 -5.97 2.86 -36.50
CA GLU A 91 -7.32 2.57 -36.04
C GLU A 91 -7.38 1.12 -35.63
N VAL A 92 -7.60 0.91 -34.34
CA VAL A 92 -8.05 -0.36 -33.84
C VAL A 92 -9.53 -0.16 -33.72
N TYR A 93 -10.32 -0.85 -34.53
CA TYR A 93 -11.75 -0.92 -34.32
C TYR A 93 -11.98 -1.52 -32.93
N GLY A 94 -12.04 -0.65 -31.93
CA GLY A 94 -12.67 -0.95 -30.67
C GLY A 94 -14.10 -1.27 -31.04
N PHE A 95 -14.59 -2.41 -30.60
CA PHE A 95 -15.82 -2.91 -31.19
C PHE A 95 -17.07 -2.14 -30.72
N ARG A 96 -16.96 -1.06 -29.93
CA ARG A 96 -17.98 0.00 -29.95
C ARG A 96 -17.74 0.85 -31.20
N ILE A 97 -18.73 0.88 -32.09
CA ILE A 97 -18.72 1.61 -33.38
C ILE A 97 -18.20 3.07 -33.25
N ASP A 98 -18.34 3.67 -32.07
CA ASP A 98 -17.93 5.05 -31.75
C ASP A 98 -16.49 5.23 -31.21
N ILE A 99 -15.77 4.16 -30.86
CA ILE A 99 -14.42 4.21 -30.24
C ILE A 99 -13.40 3.54 -31.16
N LEU A 100 -12.66 4.36 -31.91
CA LEU A 100 -11.66 3.92 -32.88
C LEU A 100 -10.21 3.86 -32.29
N SER A 101 -10.04 4.24 -31.02
CA SER A 101 -8.77 4.15 -30.29
C SER A 101 -8.82 3.06 -29.22
N ALA A 102 -7.77 2.24 -29.13
CA ALA A 102 -7.61 1.21 -28.09
C ALA A 102 -6.19 1.21 -27.48
N TRP A 103 -5.47 2.33 -27.62
CA TRP A 103 -4.05 2.43 -27.31
C TRP A 103 -3.78 3.06 -25.94
N CYS A 104 -4.71 3.86 -25.40
CA CYS A 104 -4.47 4.60 -24.16
C CYS A 104 -4.43 3.67 -22.95
N VAL A 105 -5.35 2.70 -22.86
CA VAL A 105 -5.32 1.68 -21.78
C VAL A 105 -4.01 0.88 -21.76
N PRO A 106 -3.61 0.16 -22.82
CA PRO A 106 -2.37 -0.63 -22.77
C PRO A 106 -1.12 0.24 -22.57
N ALA A 107 -1.04 1.42 -23.21
CA ALA A 107 0.08 2.34 -23.00
C ALA A 107 0.14 2.86 -21.56
N GLY A 108 -0.99 3.27 -20.99
CA GLY A 108 -1.05 3.76 -19.61
C GLY A 108 -0.77 2.68 -18.58
N VAL A 109 -1.28 1.46 -18.79
CA VAL A 109 -0.97 0.31 -17.94
C VAL A 109 0.52 -0.04 -18.01
N PHE A 110 1.12 -0.03 -19.21
CA PHE A 110 2.55 -0.22 -19.38
C PHE A 110 3.35 0.86 -18.64
N GLY A 111 3.02 2.13 -18.85
CA GLY A 111 3.68 3.26 -18.17
C GLY A 111 3.57 3.16 -16.65
N TYR A 112 2.41 2.74 -16.14
CA TYR A 112 2.19 2.52 -14.71
C TYR A 112 3.11 1.44 -14.15
N TYR A 113 3.11 0.23 -14.72
CA TYR A 113 3.93 -0.87 -14.19
C TYR A 113 5.42 -0.67 -14.44
N ALA A 114 5.81 -0.03 -15.55
CA ALA A 114 7.19 0.39 -15.79
C ALA A 114 7.63 1.39 -14.72
N GLY A 115 6.82 2.41 -14.43
CA GLY A 115 7.06 3.35 -13.34
C GLY A 115 7.13 2.65 -11.97
N LEU A 116 6.20 1.74 -11.69
CA LEU A 116 6.16 1.02 -10.42
C LEU A 116 7.44 0.21 -10.18
N LEU A 117 7.93 -0.50 -11.20
CA LEU A 117 9.06 -1.44 -11.07
C LEU A 117 10.42 -0.79 -11.28
N LEU A 118 10.51 0.24 -12.13
CA LEU A 118 11.77 0.85 -12.55
C LEU A 118 12.08 2.16 -11.83
N TRP A 119 11.08 2.82 -11.22
CA TRP A 119 11.31 4.08 -10.52
C TRP A 119 12.20 3.88 -9.30
N GLN A 120 13.29 4.65 -9.25
CA GLN A 120 14.25 4.60 -8.16
C GLN A 120 14.08 5.84 -7.29
N ARG A 121 13.46 5.66 -6.12
CA ARG A 121 13.36 6.75 -5.13
C ARG A 121 14.74 7.03 -4.51
N PRO A 122 15.23 8.28 -4.55
CA PRO A 122 16.49 8.66 -3.93
C PRO A 122 16.32 8.96 -2.42
N LYS A 123 15.53 8.15 -1.71
CA LYS A 123 15.39 8.24 -0.25
C LYS A 123 16.35 7.28 0.43
N LEU A 124 16.95 7.71 1.53
CA LEU A 124 17.78 6.87 2.39
C LEU A 124 16.98 6.44 3.61
N VAL A 125 16.82 5.14 3.82
CA VAL A 125 15.94 4.60 4.87
C VAL A 125 16.70 3.72 5.85
N PHE A 126 16.22 3.65 7.09
CA PHE A 126 16.64 2.61 8.02
C PHE A 126 15.77 1.36 7.82
N LEU A 127 16.42 0.24 7.56
CA LEU A 127 15.81 -1.09 7.58
C LEU A 127 16.72 -2.00 8.39
N ASP A 128 16.27 -2.46 9.56
CA ASP A 128 17.05 -3.27 10.50
C ASP A 128 17.80 -4.46 9.84
N ALA A 129 17.13 -5.18 8.94
CA ALA A 129 17.70 -6.31 8.21
C ALA A 129 18.88 -5.94 7.31
N ALA A 130 19.00 -4.67 6.90
CA ALA A 130 20.04 -4.17 6.00
C ALA A 130 21.02 -3.19 6.67
N CYS A 131 20.57 -2.41 7.65
CA CYS A 131 21.34 -1.37 8.30
C CYS A 131 22.09 -1.86 9.54
N ILE A 132 21.70 -3.00 10.10
CA ILE A 132 22.41 -3.69 11.19
C ILE A 132 23.09 -4.91 10.61
N ASP A 133 24.34 -5.13 10.99
CA ASP A 133 25.09 -6.34 10.64
C ASP A 133 24.44 -7.55 11.32
N GLN A 134 23.75 -8.39 10.54
CA GLN A 134 23.03 -9.55 11.06
C GLN A 134 23.94 -10.77 11.27
N THR A 135 25.16 -10.75 10.73
CA THR A 135 26.09 -11.89 10.75
C THR A 135 27.10 -11.80 11.88
N HIS A 136 27.64 -10.61 12.16
CA HIS A 136 28.64 -10.42 13.22
C HIS A 136 27.97 -10.05 14.55
N SER A 137 28.12 -10.91 15.57
CA SER A 137 27.46 -10.77 16.88
C SER A 137 27.77 -9.45 17.59
N LEU A 138 29.03 -8.99 17.55
CA LEU A 138 29.45 -7.73 18.16
C LEU A 138 28.81 -6.52 17.46
N HIS A 139 28.88 -6.46 16.13
CA HIS A 139 28.29 -5.37 15.35
C HIS A 139 26.76 -5.36 15.46
N LYS A 140 26.14 -6.54 15.54
CA LYS A 140 24.72 -6.68 15.84
C LYS A 140 24.38 -6.04 17.18
N ALA A 141 25.11 -6.41 18.24
CA ALA A 141 24.90 -5.85 19.57
C ALA A 141 25.09 -4.32 19.61
N GLU A 142 26.13 -3.80 18.95
CA GLU A 142 26.36 -2.35 18.80
C GLU A 142 25.22 -1.63 18.08
N GLY A 143 24.70 -2.24 17.01
CA GLY A 143 23.54 -1.75 16.27
C GLY A 143 22.27 -1.72 17.13
N LEU A 144 22.01 -2.78 17.90
CA LEU A 144 20.86 -2.88 18.81
C LEU A 144 20.92 -1.82 19.91
N VAL A 145 22.09 -1.63 20.54
CA VAL A 145 22.29 -0.58 21.56
C VAL A 145 22.18 0.83 20.97
N SER A 146 22.48 0.99 19.68
CA SER A 146 22.38 2.27 18.97
C SER A 146 20.97 2.58 18.43
N MET A 147 19.94 1.79 18.75
CA MET A 147 18.57 1.99 18.25
C MET A 147 18.02 3.40 18.47
N GLY A 148 18.25 3.99 19.65
CA GLY A 148 17.82 5.37 19.94
C GLY A 148 18.46 6.41 19.03
N ALA A 149 19.68 6.16 18.54
CA ALA A 149 20.33 7.05 17.58
C ALA A 149 19.69 6.94 16.20
N PHE A 150 19.36 5.73 15.74
CA PHE A 150 18.67 5.54 14.46
C PHE A 150 17.30 6.23 14.46
N LEU A 151 16.52 6.09 15.53
CA LEU A 151 15.23 6.75 15.69
C LEU A 151 15.38 8.28 15.70
N LYS A 152 16.33 8.82 16.48
CA LYS A 152 16.57 10.27 16.58
C LYS A 152 17.03 10.90 15.25
N GLN A 153 17.76 10.14 14.44
CA GLN A 153 18.33 10.63 13.17
C GLN A 153 17.41 10.39 11.96
N SER A 154 16.26 9.75 12.16
CA SER A 154 15.24 9.56 11.11
C SER A 154 14.24 10.72 11.11
N LYS A 155 14.00 11.32 9.94
CA LYS A 155 13.06 12.46 9.82
C LYS A 155 11.60 12.03 10.00
N SER A 156 11.24 10.87 9.47
CA SER A 156 9.91 10.27 9.57
C SER A 156 9.99 8.77 9.89
N MET A 157 8.86 8.15 10.22
CA MET A 157 8.74 6.71 10.43
C MET A 157 7.56 6.14 9.63
N ILE A 158 7.81 5.04 8.92
CA ILE A 158 6.76 4.17 8.39
C ILE A 158 6.67 2.92 9.26
N VAL A 159 5.47 2.60 9.71
CA VAL A 159 5.15 1.35 10.38
C VAL A 159 4.42 0.44 9.39
N LEU A 160 5.10 -0.64 8.98
CA LEU A 160 4.50 -1.73 8.21
C LEU A 160 3.73 -2.64 9.17
N PHE A 161 2.47 -2.31 9.36
CA PHE A 161 1.63 -2.87 10.39
C PHE A 161 1.06 -4.25 10.00
N HIS A 162 1.20 -5.22 10.88
CA HIS A 162 0.61 -6.55 10.79
C HIS A 162 0.09 -6.96 12.18
N LYS A 163 -0.86 -7.90 12.27
CA LYS A 163 -1.42 -8.36 13.57
C LYS A 163 -0.37 -8.85 14.59
N SER A 164 0.83 -9.22 14.15
CA SER A 164 1.93 -9.61 15.03
C SER A 164 2.88 -8.47 15.41
N TYR A 165 2.61 -7.24 14.97
CA TYR A 165 3.44 -6.07 15.30
C TYR A 165 3.31 -5.72 16.79
N THR A 166 2.07 -5.63 17.27
CA THR A 166 1.68 -5.30 18.65
C THR A 166 2.01 -6.38 19.67
N SER A 167 2.19 -7.62 19.22
CA SER A 167 2.64 -8.71 20.09
C SER A 167 4.16 -8.75 20.27
N ARG A 168 4.95 -7.96 19.54
CA ARG A 168 6.41 -7.96 19.62
C ARG A 168 6.92 -6.76 20.40
N LEU A 169 7.68 -7.02 21.47
CA LEU A 169 8.22 -5.95 22.33
C LEU A 169 9.06 -4.95 21.53
N TRP A 170 9.93 -5.46 20.66
CA TRP A 170 10.83 -4.65 19.84
C TRP A 170 10.07 -3.65 18.96
N CYS A 171 9.06 -4.13 18.22
CA CYS A 171 8.26 -3.29 17.32
C CYS A 171 7.51 -2.20 18.09
N VAL A 172 6.85 -2.56 19.20
CA VAL A 172 6.13 -1.59 20.03
C VAL A 172 7.08 -0.57 20.66
N PHE A 173 8.26 -1.02 21.10
CA PHE A 173 9.31 -0.15 21.62
C PHE A 173 9.79 0.87 20.58
N GLU A 174 10.09 0.46 19.34
CA GLU A 174 10.51 1.37 18.26
C GLU A 174 9.50 2.50 18.05
N LEU A 175 8.22 2.14 17.93
CA LEU A 175 7.13 3.09 17.72
C LEU A 175 6.96 4.03 18.91
N ALA A 176 6.90 3.49 20.13
CA ALA A 176 6.76 4.29 21.34
C ALA A 176 7.97 5.22 21.54
N ALA A 177 9.18 4.73 21.32
CA ALA A 177 10.41 5.51 21.40
C ALA A 177 10.46 6.62 20.35
N PHE A 178 10.05 6.36 19.11
CA PHE A 178 9.94 7.39 18.08
C PHE A 178 8.98 8.50 18.53
N LEU A 179 7.77 8.14 18.97
CA LEU A 179 6.76 9.10 19.42
C LEU A 179 7.15 9.85 20.70
N HIS A 180 7.95 9.23 21.56
CA HIS A 180 8.54 9.87 22.74
C HIS A 180 9.65 10.84 22.36
N SER A 181 10.52 10.48 21.40
CA SER A 181 11.61 11.36 20.92
C SER A 181 11.11 12.62 20.21
N GLN A 182 9.87 12.59 19.69
CA GLN A 182 9.22 13.71 19.01
C GLN A 182 8.31 14.53 19.95
N SER A 183 8.41 14.35 21.28
CA SER A 183 7.61 15.10 22.25
C SER A 183 7.78 16.62 22.05
N GLY A 184 6.68 17.33 21.78
CA GLY A 184 6.68 18.76 21.48
C GLY A 184 6.68 19.14 19.99
N ARG A 185 6.72 18.16 19.08
CA ARG A 185 6.54 18.36 17.63
C ARG A 185 5.50 17.38 17.08
N LYS A 186 4.88 17.72 15.94
CA LYS A 186 4.03 16.76 15.21
C LYS A 186 4.94 15.68 14.62
N ALA A 187 4.86 14.47 15.15
CA ALA A 187 5.62 13.33 14.63
C ALA A 187 5.17 13.01 13.20
N ASP A 188 6.11 12.93 12.27
CA ASP A 188 5.87 12.43 10.92
C ASP A 188 5.91 10.90 10.95
N LEU A 189 4.77 10.32 11.33
CA LEU A 189 4.53 8.89 11.45
C LEU A 189 3.42 8.49 10.49
N VAL A 190 3.67 7.48 9.67
CA VAL A 190 2.62 6.87 8.85
C VAL A 190 2.53 5.37 9.12
N VAL A 191 1.31 4.89 9.35
CA VAL A 191 1.05 3.49 9.69
C VAL A 191 0.27 2.84 8.55
N TYR A 192 0.89 1.87 7.88
CA TYR A 192 0.27 1.16 6.78
C TYR A 192 0.08 -0.32 7.10
N PRO A 193 -1.16 -0.85 7.01
CA PRO A 193 -1.37 -2.29 7.04
C PRO A 193 -0.64 -2.92 5.84
N VAL A 194 0.16 -3.95 6.10
CA VAL A 194 0.95 -4.62 5.04
C VAL A 194 0.10 -5.29 3.95
N SER A 195 -1.18 -5.53 4.23
CA SER A 195 -2.14 -6.03 3.23
C SER A 195 -2.53 -4.98 2.19
N VAL A 196 -2.41 -3.69 2.49
CA VAL A 196 -2.85 -2.60 1.59
C VAL A 196 -2.11 -2.61 0.26
N GLY A 197 -0.79 -2.83 0.26
CA GLY A 197 0.00 -2.92 -0.97
C GLY A 197 -0.52 -3.98 -1.95
N PRO A 198 -0.55 -5.27 -1.57
CA PRO A 198 -1.12 -6.33 -2.39
C PRO A 198 -2.56 -6.05 -2.85
N VAL A 199 -3.38 -5.45 -1.99
CA VAL A 199 -4.78 -5.12 -2.28
C VAL A 199 -4.88 -4.06 -3.38
N PHE A 200 -4.11 -2.98 -3.29
CA PHE A 200 -4.10 -1.93 -4.31
C PHE A 200 -3.48 -2.39 -5.63
N LEU A 201 -2.42 -3.20 -5.59
CA LEU A 201 -1.81 -3.75 -6.80
C LEU A 201 -2.75 -4.73 -7.52
N THR A 202 -3.42 -5.61 -6.77
CA THR A 202 -4.42 -6.54 -7.32
C THR A 202 -5.64 -5.78 -7.82
N GLY A 203 -6.09 -4.75 -7.09
CA GLY A 203 -7.20 -3.90 -7.49
C GLY A 203 -6.91 -3.16 -8.80
N HIS A 204 -5.73 -2.54 -8.91
CA HIS A 204 -5.30 -1.85 -10.13
C HIS A 204 -5.21 -2.81 -11.32
N LEU A 205 -4.64 -4.02 -11.11
CA LEU A 205 -4.62 -5.07 -12.14
C LEU A 205 -6.03 -5.48 -12.57
N GLY A 206 -6.93 -5.71 -11.61
CA GLY A 206 -8.32 -6.07 -11.89
C GLY A 206 -9.06 -5.00 -12.69
N VAL A 207 -8.92 -3.72 -12.32
CA VAL A 207 -9.50 -2.60 -13.06
C VAL A 207 -8.85 -2.46 -14.45
N SER A 208 -7.54 -2.68 -14.56
CA SER A 208 -6.82 -2.68 -15.86
C SER A 208 -7.35 -3.76 -16.80
N LEU A 209 -7.53 -4.98 -16.29
CA LEU A 209 -8.11 -6.09 -17.06
C LEU A 209 -9.55 -5.78 -17.46
N LEU A 210 -10.37 -5.26 -16.55
CA LEU A 210 -11.73 -4.84 -16.84
C LEU A 210 -11.78 -3.77 -17.94
N MET A 211 -10.92 -2.75 -17.88
CA MET A 211 -10.88 -1.70 -18.89
C MET A 211 -10.33 -2.20 -20.23
N ALA A 212 -9.34 -3.09 -20.22
CA ALA A 212 -8.87 -3.73 -21.45
C ALA A 212 -9.99 -4.56 -22.10
N LEU A 213 -10.68 -5.39 -21.32
CA LEU A 213 -11.83 -6.16 -21.82
C LEU A 213 -12.93 -5.24 -22.36
N PHE A 214 -13.26 -4.16 -21.66
CA PHE A 214 -14.25 -3.18 -22.12
C PHE A 214 -13.88 -2.57 -23.48
N VAL A 215 -12.60 -2.28 -23.72
CA VAL A 215 -12.12 -1.69 -24.98
C VAL A 215 -12.04 -2.73 -26.11
N PHE A 216 -11.69 -3.98 -25.81
CA PHE A 216 -11.44 -5.03 -26.81
C PHE A 216 -12.59 -6.03 -27.03
N THR A 217 -13.69 -5.98 -26.25
CA THR A 217 -14.82 -6.92 -26.42
C THR A 217 -15.67 -6.56 -27.64
N PRO A 218 -15.95 -7.51 -28.56
CA PRO A 218 -16.84 -7.34 -29.71
C PRO A 218 -18.23 -6.77 -29.39
N SER A 219 -18.74 -5.81 -30.17
CA SER A 219 -20.13 -5.31 -30.11
C SER A 219 -21.13 -6.44 -30.21
N ASP A 220 -20.85 -7.41 -31.09
CA ASP A 220 -21.72 -8.56 -31.34
C ASP A 220 -21.81 -9.49 -30.11
N LEU A 221 -20.78 -9.48 -29.24
CA LEU A 221 -20.83 -10.16 -27.93
C LEU A 221 -21.64 -9.37 -26.89
N GLU A 222 -21.76 -8.04 -27.00
CA GLU A 222 -22.57 -7.19 -26.11
C GLU A 222 -24.08 -7.43 -26.34
N TYR A 223 -24.47 -7.80 -27.57
CA TYR A 223 -25.84 -8.22 -27.92
C TYR A 223 -26.13 -9.70 -27.61
N MET A 224 -25.10 -10.51 -27.34
CA MET A 224 -25.28 -11.86 -26.79
C MET A 224 -25.40 -11.78 -25.26
N PRO A 225 -26.42 -12.40 -24.63
CA PRO A 225 -26.56 -12.42 -23.18
C PRO A 225 -25.34 -12.99 -22.44
N TRP A 226 -24.50 -13.76 -23.15
CA TRP A 226 -23.29 -14.39 -22.64
C TRP A 226 -22.06 -13.47 -22.56
N GLY A 227 -21.95 -12.41 -23.37
CA GLY A 227 -20.78 -11.53 -23.36
C GLY A 227 -20.75 -10.61 -22.13
N LEU A 228 -21.89 -10.00 -21.79
CA LEU A 228 -22.06 -9.28 -20.53
C LEU A 228 -21.88 -10.20 -19.32
N LEU A 229 -22.41 -11.43 -19.38
CA LEU A 229 -22.23 -12.43 -18.33
C LEU A 229 -20.76 -12.82 -18.16
N PHE A 230 -20.00 -12.95 -19.25
CA PHE A 230 -18.57 -13.26 -19.21
C PHE A 230 -17.73 -12.12 -18.61
N LEU A 231 -18.02 -10.87 -19.00
CA LEU A 231 -17.37 -9.67 -18.44
C LEU A 231 -17.65 -9.55 -16.93
N VAL A 232 -18.90 -9.73 -16.53
CA VAL A 232 -19.29 -9.77 -15.10
C VAL A 232 -18.60 -10.93 -14.41
N ALA A 233 -18.62 -12.14 -14.97
CA ALA A 233 -18.00 -13.32 -14.37
C ALA A 233 -16.48 -13.19 -14.18
N LEU A 234 -15.79 -12.46 -15.06
CA LEU A 234 -14.34 -12.28 -14.98
C LEU A 234 -13.93 -11.13 -14.05
N CYS A 235 -14.70 -10.05 -14.03
CA CYS A 235 -14.36 -8.84 -13.28
C CYS A 235 -14.89 -8.86 -11.83
N PHE A 236 -16.07 -9.43 -11.63
CA PHE A 236 -16.72 -9.50 -10.32
C PHE A 236 -15.89 -10.26 -9.26
N PRO A 237 -15.19 -11.37 -9.57
CA PRO A 237 -14.30 -12.02 -8.61
C PRO A 237 -13.13 -11.13 -8.17
N SER A 238 -12.52 -10.38 -9.09
CA SER A 238 -11.38 -9.50 -8.75
C SER A 238 -11.80 -8.37 -7.81
N LEU A 239 -12.97 -7.76 -8.05
CA LEU A 239 -13.55 -6.73 -7.20
C LEU A 239 -14.08 -7.31 -5.87
N ALA A 240 -14.61 -8.54 -5.88
CA ALA A 240 -15.06 -9.24 -4.68
C ALA A 240 -13.87 -9.60 -3.77
N ILE A 241 -12.73 -10.03 -4.33
CA ILE A 241 -11.49 -10.25 -3.57
C ILE A 241 -11.02 -8.96 -2.90
N LEU A 242 -11.09 -7.82 -3.62
CA LEU A 242 -10.79 -6.50 -3.07
C LEU A 242 -11.73 -6.16 -1.89
N GLY A 243 -13.04 -6.35 -2.08
CA GLY A 243 -14.04 -6.16 -1.01
C GLY A 243 -13.80 -7.08 0.19
N TYR A 244 -13.48 -8.35 -0.05
CA TYR A 244 -13.14 -9.33 0.99
C TYR A 244 -11.91 -8.88 1.79
N ALA A 245 -10.85 -8.49 1.11
CA ALA A 245 -9.63 -8.01 1.76
C ALA A 245 -9.87 -6.75 2.58
N MET A 246 -10.74 -5.86 2.12
CA MET A 246 -11.15 -4.67 2.86
C MET A 246 -11.89 -5.01 4.15
N ILE A 247 -12.83 -5.98 4.12
CA ILE A 247 -13.55 -6.44 5.31
C ILE A 247 -12.57 -7.06 6.33
N VAL A 248 -11.67 -7.93 5.85
CA VAL A 248 -10.64 -8.55 6.70
C VAL A 248 -9.75 -7.48 7.35
N HIS A 249 -9.38 -6.45 6.59
CA HIS A 249 -8.62 -5.33 7.12
C HIS A 249 -9.38 -4.56 8.22
N CYS A 250 -10.66 -4.25 7.99
CA CYS A 250 -11.50 -3.58 8.98
C CYS A 250 -11.62 -4.40 10.28
N GLN A 251 -11.75 -5.72 10.18
CA GLN A 251 -11.81 -6.61 11.35
C GLN A 251 -10.48 -6.70 12.08
N SER A 252 -9.37 -6.81 11.34
CA SER A 252 -8.04 -6.84 11.94
C SER A 252 -7.77 -5.58 12.74
N THR A 253 -8.29 -4.42 12.31
CA THR A 253 -8.14 -3.14 13.03
C THR A 253 -8.75 -3.18 14.44
N ASP A 254 -9.89 -3.86 14.64
CA ASP A 254 -10.48 -4.03 15.98
C ASP A 254 -9.64 -4.93 16.88
N GLU A 255 -9.15 -6.04 16.34
CA GLU A 255 -8.27 -6.97 17.08
C GLU A 255 -7.00 -6.24 17.55
N ILE A 256 -6.44 -5.40 16.68
CA ILE A 256 -5.27 -4.57 16.96
C ILE A 256 -5.54 -3.59 18.09
N HIS A 257 -6.69 -2.90 18.04
CA HIS A 257 -7.10 -1.98 19.10
C HIS A 257 -7.14 -2.70 20.46
N GLN A 258 -7.74 -3.89 20.52
CA GLN A 258 -7.82 -4.69 21.75
C GLN A 258 -6.44 -5.14 22.25
N GLN A 259 -5.56 -5.59 21.36
CA GLN A 259 -4.20 -6.02 21.72
C GLN A 259 -3.38 -4.88 22.34
N ILE A 260 -3.49 -3.66 21.81
CA ILE A 260 -2.75 -2.51 22.33
C ILE A 260 -3.34 -2.04 23.66
N CYS A 261 -4.67 -2.04 23.81
CA CYS A 261 -5.32 -1.68 25.08
C CYS A 261 -4.81 -2.52 26.25
N ASN A 262 -4.56 -3.81 26.00
CA ASN A 262 -4.13 -4.78 27.00
C ASN A 262 -2.63 -5.10 26.90
N PHE A 263 -1.86 -4.26 26.21
CA PHE A 263 -0.43 -4.49 26.03
C PHE A 263 0.29 -4.46 27.38
N THR A 264 1.14 -5.47 27.63
CA THR A 264 2.12 -5.45 28.71
C THR A 264 3.49 -5.87 28.18
N VAL A 265 4.56 -5.32 28.74
CA VAL A 265 5.93 -5.70 28.44
C VAL A 265 6.12 -7.19 28.75
N GLU A 266 5.57 -7.68 29.85
CA GLU A 266 5.67 -9.09 30.25
C GLU A 266 5.09 -10.05 29.20
N ARG A 267 3.86 -9.80 28.73
CA ARG A 267 3.15 -10.67 27.77
C ARG A 267 3.62 -10.52 26.32
N SER A 268 4.37 -9.45 26.03
CA SER A 268 4.92 -9.24 24.69
C SER A 268 5.97 -10.31 24.36
N SER A 269 6.11 -10.66 23.08
CA SER A 269 7.05 -11.66 22.59
C SER A 269 8.40 -11.02 22.20
N CYS A 270 9.48 -11.79 22.36
CA CYS A 270 10.83 -11.45 21.92
C CYS A 270 11.41 -12.62 21.13
N GLY A 271 12.05 -12.34 19.99
CA GLY A 271 12.59 -13.37 19.10
C GLY A 271 13.63 -14.24 19.77
N CYS A 272 14.55 -13.63 20.51
CA CYS A 272 15.59 -14.33 21.27
C CYS A 272 15.02 -15.33 22.30
N CYS A 273 13.92 -14.97 22.98
CA CYS A 273 13.31 -15.81 24.03
C CYS A 273 12.60 -17.03 23.42
N ALA A 274 11.98 -16.88 22.25
CA ALA A 274 11.35 -17.99 21.54
C ALA A 274 12.35 -19.07 21.08
N LEU A 275 13.63 -18.70 20.92
CA LEU A 275 14.73 -19.60 20.58
C LEU A 275 15.50 -20.08 21.82
N ASN A 276 14.97 -19.89 23.03
CA ASN A 276 15.65 -20.20 24.30
C ASN A 276 17.06 -19.58 24.41
N HIS A 277 17.26 -18.40 23.82
CA HIS A 277 18.55 -17.71 23.80
C HIS A 277 19.69 -18.48 23.13
N VAL A 278 19.37 -19.34 22.15
CA VAL A 278 20.34 -20.06 21.33
C VAL A 278 20.16 -19.70 19.85
N SER A 279 21.27 -19.41 19.15
CA SER A 279 21.27 -19.14 17.71
C SER A 279 20.99 -20.42 16.91
N GLN A 280 20.79 -20.28 15.59
CA GLN A 280 20.71 -21.43 14.68
C GLN A 280 22.02 -22.24 14.63
N THR A 281 23.15 -21.64 15.00
CA THR A 281 24.47 -22.29 15.06
C THR A 281 24.77 -22.91 16.43
N GLY A 282 23.85 -22.82 17.39
CA GLY A 282 24.03 -23.36 18.74
C GLY A 282 24.74 -22.42 19.73
N GLU A 283 25.07 -21.19 19.32
CA GLU A 283 25.75 -20.22 20.16
C GLU A 283 24.77 -19.44 21.05
N PRO A 284 25.15 -19.06 22.29
CA PRO A 284 24.30 -18.26 23.15
C PRO A 284 24.13 -16.85 22.59
N ILE A 285 22.88 -16.36 22.57
CA ILE A 285 22.55 -15.00 22.13
C ILE A 285 22.06 -14.12 23.28
N ALA A 286 22.40 -12.84 23.22
CA ALA A 286 21.93 -11.86 24.18
C ALA A 286 20.39 -11.76 24.20
N CYS A 287 19.82 -11.44 25.37
CA CYS A 287 18.39 -11.30 25.53
C CYS A 287 17.92 -9.90 25.12
N ASP A 288 17.29 -9.78 23.94
CA ASP A 288 16.67 -8.55 23.45
C ASP A 288 15.72 -7.92 24.48
N ARG A 289 14.95 -8.76 25.19
CA ARG A 289 14.03 -8.29 26.24
C ARG A 289 14.75 -7.50 27.33
N GLN A 290 15.87 -8.02 27.83
CA GLN A 290 16.63 -7.36 28.89
C GLN A 290 17.18 -6.01 28.43
N ILE A 291 17.69 -5.97 27.18
CA ILE A 291 18.20 -4.74 26.57
C ILE A 291 17.07 -3.72 26.44
N ILE A 292 15.93 -4.11 25.86
CA ILE A 292 14.78 -3.22 25.68
C ILE A 292 14.23 -2.74 27.02
N CYS A 293 14.08 -3.62 28.02
CA CYS A 293 13.61 -3.20 29.35
C CYS A 293 14.53 -2.17 29.99
N ARG A 294 15.86 -2.32 29.85
CA ARG A 294 16.81 -1.30 30.33
C ARG A 294 16.65 0.03 29.59
N CYS A 295 16.47 0.00 28.27
CA CYS A 295 16.18 1.20 27.48
C CYS A 295 14.85 1.85 27.90
N ILE A 296 13.81 1.05 28.14
CA ILE A 296 12.51 1.53 28.62
C ILE A 296 12.68 2.24 29.96
N MET A 297 13.33 1.60 30.94
CA MET A 297 13.58 2.22 32.25
C MET A 297 14.37 3.52 32.12
N ALA A 298 15.36 3.56 31.22
CA ALA A 298 16.18 4.75 31.01
C ALA A 298 15.42 5.91 30.32
N TRP A 299 14.51 5.62 29.38
CA TRP A 299 13.86 6.65 28.55
C TRP A 299 12.48 7.05 29.09
N PHE A 300 11.75 6.13 29.70
CA PHE A 300 10.40 6.33 30.21
C PHE A 300 10.35 6.34 31.75
N GLY A 301 11.45 6.05 32.43
CA GLY A 301 11.55 6.03 33.90
C GLY A 301 11.05 4.74 34.55
N SER A 302 9.99 4.13 34.01
CA SER A 302 9.48 2.83 34.47
C SER A 302 8.84 2.02 33.35
N LEU A 303 8.70 0.70 33.55
CA LEU A 303 7.92 -0.16 32.64
C LEU A 303 6.45 0.26 32.59
N GLU A 304 5.88 0.67 33.72
CA GLU A 304 4.49 1.12 33.84
C GLU A 304 4.24 2.40 33.02
N SER A 305 5.12 3.40 33.14
CA SER A 305 5.02 4.64 32.36
C SER A 305 5.09 4.38 30.85
N PHE A 306 5.92 3.43 30.44
CA PHE A 306 5.98 2.99 29.05
C PHE A 306 4.70 2.29 28.60
N GLU A 307 4.17 1.37 29.41
CA GLU A 307 2.90 0.70 29.10
C GLU A 307 1.74 1.70 29.00
N ASP A 308 1.67 2.69 29.89
CA ASP A 308 0.69 3.76 29.84
C ASP A 308 0.86 4.64 28.60
N HIS A 309 2.11 4.94 28.22
CA HIS A 309 2.40 5.63 26.97
C HIS A 309 1.92 4.84 25.75
N VAL A 310 2.09 3.52 25.76
CA VAL A 310 1.64 2.62 24.69
C VAL A 310 0.10 2.55 24.64
N ARG A 311 -0.54 2.29 25.78
CA ARG A 311 -2.01 2.18 25.89
C ARG A 311 -2.72 3.51 25.63
N GLY A 312 -2.05 4.63 25.89
CA GLY A 312 -2.54 5.99 25.64
C GLY A 312 -2.17 6.50 24.24
N LYS A 313 -0.99 7.13 24.14
CA LYS A 313 -0.56 7.90 22.96
C LYS A 313 -0.36 7.02 21.72
N VAL A 314 0.36 5.90 21.86
CA VAL A 314 0.63 5.00 20.73
C VAL A 314 -0.67 4.41 20.18
N ARG A 315 -1.56 3.95 21.07
CA ARG A 315 -2.90 3.47 20.69
C ARG A 315 -3.68 4.51 19.89
N ALA A 316 -3.79 5.73 20.42
CA ALA A 316 -4.56 6.78 19.78
C ALA A 316 -4.06 7.06 18.35
N MET A 317 -2.73 7.15 18.18
CA MET A 317 -2.12 7.37 16.86
C MET A 317 -2.32 6.19 15.91
N LEU A 318 -2.11 4.95 16.37
CA LEU A 318 -2.29 3.76 15.54
C LEU A 318 -3.72 3.63 15.05
N VAL A 319 -4.70 3.80 15.94
CA VAL A 319 -6.13 3.67 15.60
C VAL A 319 -6.54 4.75 14.61
N GLN A 320 -6.12 5.99 14.84
CA GLN A 320 -6.40 7.10 13.91
C GLN A 320 -5.84 6.81 12.51
N GLN A 321 -4.57 6.45 12.41
CA GLN A 321 -3.88 6.21 11.14
C GLN A 321 -4.46 5.00 10.37
N LEU A 322 -4.72 3.89 11.08
CA LEU A 322 -5.29 2.68 10.47
C LEU A 322 -6.73 2.89 9.97
N MET A 323 -7.51 3.73 10.64
CA MET A 323 -8.90 4.02 10.24
C MET A 323 -9.02 5.08 9.16
N GLN A 324 -8.16 6.12 9.16
CA GLN A 324 -8.32 7.29 8.29
C GLN A 324 -7.36 7.29 7.09
N ASP A 325 -6.11 6.86 7.26
CA ASP A 325 -5.03 7.15 6.31
C ASP A 325 -4.62 5.95 5.43
N ALA A 326 -4.94 4.73 5.87
CA ALA A 326 -4.63 3.50 5.12
C ALA A 326 -5.27 3.50 3.70
N PHE A 327 -6.47 4.06 3.57
CA PHE A 327 -7.26 4.12 2.34
C PHE A 327 -7.52 5.58 1.93
N SER A 328 -6.44 6.34 1.72
CA SER A 328 -6.55 7.73 1.28
C SER A 328 -7.26 7.87 -0.07
N TYR A 329 -7.93 9.02 -0.26
CA TYR A 329 -8.54 9.40 -1.53
C TYR A 329 -7.58 9.28 -2.72
N TRP A 330 -6.34 9.73 -2.56
CA TRP A 330 -5.34 9.71 -3.63
C TRP A 330 -4.91 8.30 -4.02
N HIS A 331 -4.91 7.34 -3.09
CA HIS A 331 -4.70 5.95 -3.44
C HIS A 331 -5.83 5.41 -4.31
N MET A 332 -7.09 5.80 -4.04
CA MET A 332 -8.22 5.39 -4.87
C MET A 332 -8.10 5.94 -6.29
N VAL A 333 -7.72 7.20 -6.44
CA VAL A 333 -7.46 7.81 -7.76
C VAL A 333 -6.37 7.02 -8.51
N GLN A 334 -5.27 6.66 -7.85
CA GLN A 334 -4.19 5.90 -8.47
C GLN A 334 -4.64 4.49 -8.89
N VAL A 335 -5.35 3.77 -8.02
CA VAL A 335 -5.87 2.42 -8.31
C VAL A 335 -6.89 2.45 -9.45
N MET A 336 -7.71 3.50 -9.55
CA MET A 336 -8.75 3.68 -10.58
C MET A 336 -8.23 4.32 -11.87
N SER A 337 -6.93 4.64 -11.97
CA SER A 337 -6.33 5.25 -13.16
C SER A 337 -6.58 4.53 -14.49
N PRO A 338 -6.77 3.20 -14.59
CA PRO A 338 -7.12 2.58 -15.87
C PRO A 338 -8.46 3.05 -16.43
N VAL A 339 -9.40 3.51 -15.58
CA VAL A 339 -10.66 4.14 -16.04
C VAL A 339 -10.38 5.47 -16.73
N MET A 340 -9.41 6.25 -16.24
CA MET A 340 -8.97 7.47 -16.91
C MET A 340 -8.37 7.14 -18.27
N PHE A 341 -7.57 6.08 -18.37
CA PHE A 341 -6.96 5.67 -19.63
C PHE A 341 -8.00 5.25 -20.67
N SER A 342 -9.07 4.55 -20.27
CA SER A 342 -10.16 4.20 -21.20
C SER A 342 -10.97 5.41 -21.66
N HIS A 343 -11.17 6.41 -20.80
CA HIS A 343 -11.78 7.67 -21.23
C HIS A 343 -10.88 8.44 -22.20
N LEU A 344 -9.55 8.36 -22.05
CA LEU A 344 -8.62 8.97 -23.01
C LEU A 344 -8.72 8.33 -24.40
N ASP A 345 -9.03 7.03 -24.51
CA ASP A 345 -9.33 6.41 -25.81
C ASP A 345 -10.58 7.03 -26.46
N ILE A 346 -11.62 7.33 -25.69
CA ILE A 346 -12.82 8.02 -26.18
C ILE A 346 -12.48 9.46 -26.60
N VAL A 347 -11.72 10.20 -25.77
CA VAL A 347 -11.25 11.56 -26.09
C VAL A 347 -10.46 11.55 -27.39
N ALA A 348 -9.55 10.60 -27.57
CA ALA A 348 -8.71 10.49 -28.77
C ALA A 348 -9.56 10.22 -30.02
N SER A 349 -10.56 9.33 -29.92
CA SER A 349 -11.52 9.05 -31.01
C SER A 349 -12.27 10.33 -31.43
N ARG A 350 -12.89 11.02 -30.46
CA ARG A 350 -13.68 12.25 -30.71
C ARG A 350 -12.82 13.43 -31.17
N ALA A 351 -11.60 13.56 -30.65
CA ALA A 351 -10.67 14.60 -31.06
C ALA A 351 -10.23 14.41 -32.52
N ARG A 352 -10.06 13.16 -32.97
CA ARG A 352 -9.73 12.87 -34.37
C ARG A 352 -10.89 13.16 -35.32
N GLU A 353 -12.12 12.86 -34.89
CA GLU A 353 -13.33 13.04 -35.70
C GLU A 353 -13.82 14.50 -35.74
N TYR A 354 -13.87 15.17 -34.59
CA TYR A 354 -14.50 16.49 -34.42
C TYR A 354 -13.53 17.60 -33.99
N GLY A 355 -12.27 17.28 -33.68
CA GLY A 355 -11.28 18.21 -33.15
C GLY A 355 -11.25 18.27 -31.62
N TRP A 356 -10.10 18.70 -31.08
CA TRP A 356 -9.83 18.77 -29.64
C TRP A 356 -10.74 19.73 -28.86
N PHE A 357 -11.19 20.80 -29.50
CA PHE A 357 -12.02 21.85 -28.89
C PHE A 357 -13.51 21.67 -29.17
N SER A 358 -13.93 20.55 -29.76
CA SER A 358 -15.35 20.28 -29.99
C SER A 358 -16.08 20.05 -28.65
N ALA A 359 -17.37 20.38 -28.62
CA ALA A 359 -18.21 20.13 -27.45
C ALA A 359 -18.25 18.64 -27.07
N TYR A 360 -18.16 17.74 -28.05
CA TYR A 360 -18.09 16.29 -27.83
C TYR A 360 -16.80 15.88 -27.10
N THR A 361 -15.64 16.36 -27.53
CA THR A 361 -14.35 16.08 -26.88
C THR A 361 -14.31 16.68 -25.47
N LEU A 362 -14.74 17.94 -25.32
CA LEU A 362 -14.80 18.61 -24.02
C LEU A 362 -15.74 17.91 -23.04
N GLY A 363 -16.89 17.40 -23.52
CA GLY A 363 -17.82 16.62 -22.72
C GLY A 363 -17.16 15.38 -22.10
N VAL A 364 -16.35 14.65 -22.87
CA VAL A 364 -15.64 13.46 -22.36
C VAL A 364 -14.54 13.82 -21.37
N LEU A 365 -13.83 14.94 -21.56
CA LEU A 365 -12.85 15.44 -20.59
C LEU A 365 -13.52 15.76 -19.23
N ILE A 366 -14.74 16.30 -19.24
CA ILE A 366 -15.53 16.51 -18.02
C ILE A 366 -15.89 15.17 -17.36
N LEU A 367 -16.20 14.13 -18.13
CA LEU A 367 -16.44 12.79 -17.60
C LEU A 367 -15.19 12.20 -16.91
N ILE A 368 -13.98 12.47 -17.42
CA ILE A 368 -12.73 12.06 -16.74
C ILE A 368 -12.66 12.70 -15.35
N VAL A 369 -12.88 14.01 -15.26
CA VAL A 369 -12.84 14.73 -13.98
C VAL A 369 -13.89 14.17 -13.02
N ARG A 370 -15.12 14.00 -13.50
CA ARG A 370 -16.22 13.45 -12.71
C ARG A 370 -15.93 12.04 -12.22
N ASP A 371 -15.63 11.11 -13.12
CA ASP A 371 -15.55 9.69 -12.79
C ASP A 371 -14.28 9.39 -11.98
N CYS A 372 -13.13 9.92 -12.40
CA CYS A 372 -11.84 9.57 -11.81
C CYS A 372 -11.54 10.32 -10.50
N PHE A 373 -12.09 11.54 -10.32
CA PHE A 373 -11.80 12.37 -9.15
C PHE A 373 -13.02 12.59 -8.24
N VAL A 374 -14.25 12.41 -8.71
CA VAL A 374 -15.44 12.60 -7.86
C VAL A 374 -16.13 11.28 -7.57
N VAL A 375 -16.69 10.61 -8.58
CA VAL A 375 -17.59 9.47 -8.37
C VAL A 375 -16.84 8.25 -7.82
N LEU A 376 -15.81 7.76 -8.52
CA LEU A 376 -15.18 6.49 -8.16
C LEU A 376 -14.44 6.54 -6.81
N PRO A 377 -13.60 7.55 -6.51
CA PRO A 377 -12.93 7.61 -5.21
C PRO A 377 -13.92 7.71 -4.04
N ASN A 378 -14.98 8.54 -4.16
CA ASN A 378 -15.97 8.68 -3.11
C ASN A 378 -16.83 7.43 -2.95
N MET A 379 -17.17 6.75 -4.04
CA MET A 379 -17.89 5.48 -4.00
C MET A 379 -17.10 4.42 -3.21
N VAL A 380 -15.80 4.28 -3.48
CA VAL A 380 -14.94 3.34 -2.74
C VAL A 380 -14.84 3.72 -1.27
N LEU A 381 -14.74 5.02 -0.94
CA LEU A 381 -14.73 5.49 0.45
C LEU A 381 -16.05 5.20 1.18
N VAL A 382 -17.20 5.37 0.52
CA VAL A 382 -18.51 5.01 1.06
C VAL A 382 -18.60 3.50 1.31
N GLN A 383 -18.15 2.69 0.36
CA GLN A 383 -18.08 1.23 0.53
C GLN A 383 -17.16 0.83 1.68
N LEU A 384 -16.03 1.51 1.87
CA LEU A 384 -15.11 1.31 3.00
C LEU A 384 -15.79 1.61 4.34
N GLN A 385 -16.50 2.73 4.42
CA GLN A 385 -17.26 3.07 5.62
C GLN A 385 -18.36 2.06 5.91
N LEU A 386 -19.07 1.59 4.88
CA LEU A 386 -20.09 0.56 5.01
C LEU A 386 -19.49 -0.77 5.49
N ALA A 387 -18.37 -1.19 4.89
CA ALA A 387 -17.65 -2.40 5.26
C ALA A 387 -17.15 -2.33 6.71
N TYR A 388 -16.63 -1.17 7.12
CA TYR A 388 -16.23 -0.95 8.49
C TYR A 388 -17.42 -1.03 9.45
N ARG A 389 -18.55 -0.39 9.15
CA ARG A 389 -19.76 -0.45 10.01
C ARG A 389 -20.32 -1.87 10.15
N LEU A 390 -20.32 -2.64 9.08
CA LEU A 390 -20.90 -3.99 9.03
C LEU A 390 -19.90 -5.11 9.34
N ARG A 391 -18.64 -4.78 9.67
CA ARG A 391 -17.56 -5.75 9.90
C ARG A 391 -17.90 -6.80 10.97
N LYS A 392 -18.65 -6.43 12.02
CA LYS A 392 -19.02 -7.35 13.12
C LYS A 392 -20.01 -8.44 12.69
N ILE A 393 -20.77 -8.20 11.62
CA ILE A 393 -21.75 -9.16 11.09
C ILE A 393 -21.02 -10.23 10.25
N CYS A 394 -19.84 -9.90 9.71
CA CYS A 394 -19.05 -10.76 8.81
C CYS A 394 -18.09 -11.70 9.56
N ASP A 395 -18.56 -12.38 10.61
CA ASP A 395 -17.75 -13.24 11.48
C ASP A 395 -17.14 -14.46 10.75
N THR A 396 -17.87 -15.09 9.81
CA THR A 396 -17.42 -16.27 9.06
C THR A 396 -16.89 -15.95 7.67
N GLY A 397 -16.07 -16.85 7.12
CA GLY A 397 -15.53 -16.71 5.75
C GLY A 397 -16.62 -16.60 4.67
N LEU A 398 -17.71 -17.36 4.80
CA LEU A 398 -18.84 -17.30 3.87
C LEU A 398 -19.57 -15.95 3.94
N LYS A 399 -19.84 -15.43 5.15
CA LYS A 399 -20.47 -14.11 5.31
C LYS A 399 -19.59 -13.00 4.73
N ARG A 400 -18.27 -13.06 4.92
CA ARG A 400 -17.33 -12.11 4.30
C ARG A 400 -17.39 -12.16 2.77
N LEU A 401 -17.45 -13.35 2.19
CA LEU A 401 -17.54 -13.52 0.75
C LEU A 401 -18.88 -12.96 0.20
N LEU A 402 -20.01 -13.36 0.78
CA LEU A 402 -21.32 -12.85 0.39
C LEU A 402 -21.40 -11.33 0.52
N PHE A 403 -20.90 -10.79 1.63
CA PHE A 403 -20.90 -9.35 1.85
C PHE A 403 -19.96 -8.61 0.89
N SER A 404 -18.82 -9.21 0.51
CA SER A 404 -17.95 -8.64 -0.53
C SER A 404 -18.65 -8.51 -1.88
N PHE A 405 -19.49 -9.49 -2.25
CA PHE A 405 -20.31 -9.40 -3.46
C PHE A 405 -21.38 -8.30 -3.35
N LEU A 406 -22.02 -8.16 -2.19
CA LEU A 406 -22.98 -7.08 -1.95
C LEU A 406 -22.31 -5.69 -2.03
N LEU A 407 -21.08 -5.54 -1.54
CA LEU A 407 -20.33 -4.29 -1.68
C LEU A 407 -20.08 -3.96 -3.15
N VAL A 408 -19.62 -4.94 -3.94
CA VAL A 408 -19.39 -4.75 -5.38
C VAL A 408 -20.68 -4.38 -6.10
N LEU A 409 -21.77 -5.13 -5.85
CA LEU A 409 -23.08 -4.82 -6.42
C LEU A 409 -23.56 -3.42 -6.03
N GLY A 410 -23.43 -3.03 -4.77
CA GLY A 410 -23.76 -1.70 -4.29
C GLY A 410 -22.95 -0.61 -5.00
N GLY A 411 -21.66 -0.84 -5.26
CA GLY A 411 -20.83 0.06 -6.05
C GLY A 411 -21.31 0.19 -7.49
N VAL A 412 -21.62 -0.92 -8.15
CA VAL A 412 -22.16 -0.91 -9.51
C VAL A 412 -23.47 -0.11 -9.55
N LEU A 413 -24.38 -0.31 -8.60
CA LEU A 413 -25.63 0.45 -8.51
C LEU A 413 -25.39 1.95 -8.25
N MET A 414 -24.46 2.30 -7.36
CA MET A 414 -24.08 3.70 -7.13
C MET A 414 -23.52 4.36 -8.38
N TYR A 415 -22.66 3.66 -9.12
CA TYR A 415 -22.11 4.16 -10.38
C TYR A 415 -23.21 4.34 -11.43
N LEU A 416 -24.10 3.35 -11.61
CA LEU A 416 -25.22 3.46 -12.55
C LEU A 416 -26.18 4.62 -12.18
N ALA A 417 -26.50 4.78 -10.90
CA ALA A 417 -27.31 5.89 -10.42
C ALA A 417 -26.65 7.26 -10.73
N SER A 418 -25.33 7.37 -10.55
CA SER A 418 -24.59 8.59 -10.88
C SER A 418 -24.64 8.94 -12.37
N ARG A 419 -24.80 7.94 -13.26
CA ARG A 419 -24.96 8.16 -14.70
C ARG A 419 -26.36 8.69 -15.04
N VAL A 420 -27.41 8.16 -14.40
CA VAL A 420 -28.80 8.57 -14.63
C VAL A 420 -29.04 10.04 -14.25
N VAL A 421 -28.47 10.49 -13.13
CA VAL A 421 -28.60 11.89 -12.69
C VAL A 421 -28.07 12.87 -13.74
N VAL A 422 -27.01 12.49 -14.47
CA VAL A 422 -26.38 13.34 -15.49
C VAL A 422 -27.11 13.31 -16.83
N THR A 423 -27.88 12.26 -17.14
CA THR A 423 -28.72 12.26 -18.34
C THR A 423 -30.05 12.99 -18.17
N VAL A 424 -30.44 13.29 -16.91
CA VAL A 424 -31.71 13.97 -16.57
C VAL A 424 -31.51 15.46 -16.27
N CYS A 425 -30.30 15.89 -15.91
CA CYS A 425 -29.90 17.29 -15.77
C CYS A 425 -29.21 17.79 -17.04
#